data_AF-G2H0S1-F1
#
_entry.id   AF-G2H0S1-F1
#
_cell.length_a   1.000
_cell.length_b   1.000
_cell.length_c   1.000
_cell.angle_alpha   90.00
_cell.angle_beta   90.00
_cell.angle_gamma   90.00
#
_symmetry.space_group_name_H-M   'P 1'
#
loop_
_entity.id
_entity.type
_entity.pdbx_description
1 polymer ?
#
loop_
_entity_poly.entity_id
_entity_poly.type
_entity_poly.pdbx_seq_one_letter_code
_entity_poly.pdbx_strand_id
1 'polypeptide(L)'
;MQVLIMRHGDAVLDAITDAERPLTLCGKKESLQVASWLNEQSMNIEQILVSPYLRATQTLDITLEALILPGEQEVMPELTPGGDAVLMT
;
A
#
# COMPACT_ATOMS: atom_id res chain seq x y z
N MET A 1 11.56 4.40 16.61
CA MET A 1 10.47 3.97 15.72
C MET A 1 10.89 4.22 14.29
N GLN A 2 10.77 3.22 13.42
CA GLN A 2 11.02 3.38 11.98
C GLN A 2 9.68 3.47 11.26
N VAL A 3 9.58 4.35 10.27
CA VAL A 3 8.37 4.51 9.45
C VAL A 3 8.75 4.33 8.00
N LEU A 4 8.07 3.41 7.33
CA LEU A 4 8.23 3.14 5.91
C LEU A 4 7.00 3.67 5.18
N ILE A 5 7.22 4.64 4.29
CA ILE A 5 6.13 5.23 3.49
C ILE A 5 6.25 4.67 2.08
N MET A 6 5.29 3.84 1.70
CA MET A 6 5.18 3.30 0.35
C MET A 6 4.01 3.98 -0.37
N ARG A 7 4.29 4.61 -1.51
CA ARG A 7 3.23 5.04 -2.43
C ARG A 7 2.67 3.80 -3.14
N HIS A 8 1.35 3.77 -3.36
CA HIS A 8 0.73 2.75 -4.19
C HIS A 8 1.39 2.66 -5.58
N GLY A 9 1.34 1.48 -6.19
CA GLY A 9 1.85 1.25 -7.54
C GLY A 9 1.07 2.03 -8.61
N ASP A 10 1.58 2.03 -9.83
CA ASP A 10 0.90 2.64 -10.97
C ASP A 10 -0.52 2.10 -11.16
N ALA A 11 -1.49 2.98 -11.38
CA ALA A 11 -2.92 2.67 -11.40
C ALA A 11 -3.59 3.20 -12.66
N VAL A 12 -4.53 2.42 -13.22
CA VAL A 12 -5.24 2.77 -14.45
C VAL A 12 -5.93 4.12 -14.29
N LEU A 13 -6.02 4.90 -15.37
CA LEU A 13 -6.71 6.20 -15.34
C LEU A 13 -8.25 6.04 -15.42
N ASP A 14 -8.71 4.97 -16.07
CA ASP A 14 -10.12 4.75 -16.35
C ASP A 14 -10.75 3.79 -15.33
N ALA A 15 -11.66 4.32 -14.51
CA ALA A 15 -12.46 3.59 -13.53
C ALA A 15 -13.74 4.41 -13.22
N ILE A 16 -14.73 3.76 -12.60
CA ILE A 16 -16.01 4.41 -12.25
C ILE A 16 -15.78 5.58 -11.27
N THR A 17 -14.87 5.41 -10.31
CA THR A 17 -14.45 6.45 -9.36
C THR A 17 -12.93 6.42 -9.16
N ASP A 18 -12.33 7.51 -8.66
CA ASP A 18 -10.90 7.52 -8.36
C ASP A 18 -10.52 6.44 -7.32
N ALA A 19 -11.36 6.23 -6.31
CA ALA A 19 -11.13 5.25 -5.25
C ALA A 19 -11.06 3.80 -5.79
N GLU A 20 -11.75 3.52 -6.89
CA GLU A 20 -11.86 2.18 -7.50
C GLU A 20 -10.84 1.94 -8.60
N ARG A 21 -9.89 2.85 -8.85
CA ARG A 21 -8.84 2.65 -9.86
C ARG A 21 -7.94 1.46 -9.48
N PRO A 22 -7.94 0.35 -10.24
CA PRO A 22 -7.02 -0.75 -9.98
C PRO A 22 -5.59 -0.42 -10.41
N LEU A 23 -4.63 -1.21 -9.92
CA LEU A 23 -3.26 -1.19 -10.40
C LEU A 23 -3.16 -1.62 -11.87
N THR A 24 -2.28 -0.96 -12.62
CA THR A 24 -1.86 -1.44 -13.94
C THR A 24 -0.98 -2.69 -13.80
N LEU A 25 -0.78 -3.43 -14.89
CA LEU A 25 0.18 -4.54 -14.90
C LEU A 25 1.61 -4.08 -14.55
N CYS A 26 1.97 -2.83 -14.88
CA CYS A 26 3.25 -2.25 -14.51
C CYS A 26 3.31 -2.00 -12.99
N GLY A 27 2.29 -1.34 -12.43
CA GLY A 27 2.22 -1.05 -11.00
C GLY A 27 2.25 -2.30 -10.13
N LYS A 28 1.64 -3.40 -10.59
CA LYS A 28 1.75 -4.71 -9.93
C LYS A 28 3.19 -5.23 -9.90
N LYS A 29 3.88 -5.21 -11.04
CA LYS A 29 5.28 -5.67 -11.14
C LYS A 29 6.23 -4.84 -10.28
N GLU A 30 6.08 -3.52 -10.31
CA GLU A 30 6.89 -2.59 -9.52
C GLU A 30 6.64 -2.78 -8.01
N SER A 31 5.38 -2.99 -7.60
CA SER A 31 5.05 -3.29 -6.20
C SER A 31 5.76 -4.56 -5.72
N LEU A 32 5.75 -5.61 -6.54
CA LEU A 32 6.47 -6.86 -6.24
C LEU A 32 7.98 -6.67 -6.15
N GLN A 33 8.58 -5.85 -7.03
CA GLN A 33 10.01 -5.54 -6.98
C GLN A 33 10.39 -4.83 -5.69
N VAL A 34 9.60 -3.85 -5.26
CA VAL A 34 9.80 -3.15 -3.98
C VAL A 34 9.68 -4.12 -2.82
N ALA A 35 8.66 -4.98 -2.82
CA ALA A 35 8.45 -5.98 -1.77
C ALA A 35 9.63 -6.96 -1.64
N SER A 36 10.13 -7.49 -2.76
CA SER A 36 11.31 -8.36 -2.77
C SER A 36 12.55 -7.63 -2.24
N TRP A 37 12.76 -6.38 -2.64
CA TRP A 37 13.89 -5.58 -2.14
C TRP A 37 13.78 -5.32 -0.63
N LEU A 38 12.57 -5.02 -0.13
CA LEU A 38 12.30 -4.83 1.30
C LEU A 38 12.58 -6.11 2.11
N ASN A 39 12.23 -7.28 1.55
CA ASN A 39 12.50 -8.57 2.19
C ASN A 39 14.00 -8.84 2.36
N GLU A 40 14.82 -8.41 1.40
CA GLU A 40 16.29 -8.49 1.50
C GLU A 40 16.87 -7.58 2.59
N GLN A 41 16.17 -6.50 2.95
CA GLN A 41 16.63 -5.57 4.00
C GLN A 41 16.45 -6.13 5.42
N SER A 42 15.85 -7.32 5.59
CA SER A 42 15.62 -7.96 6.90
C SER A 42 14.93 -7.04 7.91
N MET A 43 13.94 -6.27 7.46
CA MET A 43 13.22 -5.33 8.32
C MET A 43 12.15 -6.02 9.15
N ASN A 44 12.04 -5.64 10.42
CA ASN A 44 10.95 -6.05 11.30
C ASN A 44 9.81 -5.03 11.18
N ILE A 45 8.73 -5.39 10.48
CA ILE A 45 7.53 -4.56 10.36
C ILE A 45 6.50 -5.07 11.36
N GLU A 46 6.08 -4.20 12.29
CA GLU A 46 5.19 -4.56 13.39
C GLU A 46 3.75 -4.09 13.16
N GLN A 47 3.55 -3.09 12.29
CA GLN A 47 2.24 -2.51 11.99
C GLN A 47 2.14 -2.15 10.51
N ILE A 48 0.93 -2.28 9.96
CA ILE A 48 0.59 -1.93 8.58
C ILE A 48 -0.60 -0.98 8.59
N LEU A 49 -0.43 0.20 8.00
CA LEU A 49 -1.49 1.18 7.79
C LEU A 49 -1.69 1.35 6.29
N VAL A 50 -2.93 1.25 5.81
CA VAL A 50 -3.24 1.29 4.37
C VAL A 50 -4.43 2.18 4.06
N SER A 51 -4.35 2.89 2.94
CA SER A 51 -5.47 3.68 2.40
C SER A 51 -6.61 2.77 1.94
N PRO A 52 -7.89 3.16 2.10
CA PRO A 52 -9.03 2.36 1.63
C PRO A 52 -9.15 2.29 0.09
N TYR A 53 -8.36 3.07 -0.66
CA TYR A 53 -8.43 3.09 -2.11
C TYR A 53 -7.88 1.79 -2.72
N LEU A 54 -8.54 1.28 -3.76
CA LEU A 54 -8.28 -0.04 -4.34
C LEU A 54 -6.81 -0.24 -4.77
N ARG A 55 -6.19 0.78 -5.35
CA ARG A 55 -4.77 0.74 -5.74
C ARG A 55 -3.82 0.56 -4.55
N ALA A 56 -4.16 1.08 -3.38
CA ALA A 56 -3.33 0.92 -2.19
C ALA A 56 -3.48 -0.48 -1.59
N THR A 57 -4.71 -0.99 -1.49
CA THR A 57 -4.96 -2.35 -1.01
C THR A 57 -4.34 -3.40 -1.93
N GLN A 58 -4.46 -3.23 -3.25
CA GLN A 58 -3.80 -4.13 -4.21
C GLN A 58 -2.26 -4.08 -4.16
N THR A 59 -1.67 -2.92 -3.84
CA THR A 59 -0.21 -2.83 -3.63
C THR A 59 0.20 -3.60 -2.37
N LEU A 60 -0.59 -3.52 -1.30
CA LEU A 60 -0.36 -4.29 -0.08
C LEU A 60 -0.50 -5.79 -0.34
N ASP A 61 -1.56 -6.23 -1.02
CA ASP A 61 -1.78 -7.64 -1.38
C ASP A 61 -0.57 -8.23 -2.10
N ILE A 62 -0.02 -7.51 -3.09
CA ILE A 62 1.16 -7.94 -3.84
C ILE A 62 2.42 -7.91 -2.97
N THR A 63 2.51 -6.95 -2.05
CA THR A 63 3.65 -6.86 -1.13
C THR A 63 3.69 -8.07 -0.21
N LEU A 64 2.52 -8.53 0.26
CA LEU A 64 2.36 -9.73 1.08
C LEU A 64 2.75 -11.02 0.34
N GLU A 65 2.82 -11.03 -1.00
CA GLU A 65 3.30 -12.18 -1.78
C GLU A 65 4.81 -12.42 -1.60
N ALA A 66 5.60 -11.36 -1.39
CA ALA A 66 7.07 -11.43 -1.34
C ALA A 66 7.68 -11.03 0.01
N LEU A 67 6.90 -10.42 0.90
CA LEU A 67 7.32 -9.96 2.21
C LEU A 67 6.35 -10.48 3.27
N ILE A 68 6.89 -11.20 4.27
CA ILE A 68 6.11 -11.65 5.41
C ILE A 68 5.88 -10.44 6.32
N LEU A 69 4.61 -10.04 6.45
CA LEU A 69 4.17 -8.94 7.29
C LEU A 69 3.21 -9.46 8.37
N PRO A 70 3.00 -8.72 9.47
CA PRO A 70 2.00 -9.06 10.47
C PRO A 70 0.61 -9.21 9.84
N GLY A 71 -0.22 -10.07 10.43
CA GLY A 71 -1.56 -10.37 9.91
C GLY A 71 -2.59 -9.26 10.11
N GLU A 72 -2.35 -8.32 11.03
CA GLU A 72 -3.25 -7.20 11.28
C GLU A 72 -2.86 -5.99 10.40
N GLN A 73 -3.72 -5.69 9.44
CA GLN A 73 -3.69 -4.48 8.63
C GLN A 73 -4.77 -3.52 9.14
N GLU A 74 -4.41 -2.25 9.30
CA GLU A 74 -5.36 -1.20 9.65
C GLU A 74 -5.67 -0.35 8.42
N VAL A 75 -6.95 -0.32 8.04
CA VAL A 75 -7.41 0.54 6.95
C VAL A 75 -7.75 1.91 7.52
N MET A 76 -7.02 2.94 7.09
CA MET A 76 -7.16 4.30 7.59
C MET A 76 -7.71 5.25 6.51
N PRO A 77 -8.94 5.78 6.65
CA PRO A 77 -9.50 6.78 5.74
C PRO A 77 -8.64 8.03 5.59
N GLU A 78 -7.86 8.40 6.60
CA GLU A 78 -6.97 9.56 6.65
C GLU A 78 -5.77 9.39 5.70
N LEU A 79 -5.52 8.18 5.20
CA LEU A 79 -4.51 7.89 4.17
C LEU A 79 -5.06 8.02 2.74
N THR A 80 -6.30 8.49 2.55
CA THR A 80 -6.78 8.90 1.22
C THR A 80 -6.07 10.18 0.74
N PRO A 81 -5.99 10.44 -0.58
CA PRO A 81 -5.40 11.67 -1.09
C PRO A 81 -6.08 12.92 -0.49
N GLY A 82 -5.28 13.80 0.11
CA GLY A 82 -5.79 14.99 0.80
C GLY A 82 -6.35 14.72 2.20
N GLY A 83 -6.12 13.53 2.77
CA GLY A 83 -6.47 13.22 4.14
C GLY A 83 -5.83 14.17 5.15
N ASP A 84 -6.55 14.42 6.24
CA ASP A 84 -6.18 15.39 7.26
C ASP A 84 -5.57 14.69 8.48
N ALA A 85 -4.34 15.06 8.83
CA ALA A 85 -3.64 14.54 10.00
C ALA A 85 -4.34 14.92 11.33
N VAL A 86 -5.16 15.97 11.35
CA VAL A 86 -5.87 16.44 12.56
C VAL A 86 -7.08 15.55 12.87
N LEU A 87 -7.55 14.75 11.92
CA LEU A 87 -8.69 13.84 12.10
C LEU A 87 -8.28 12.45 12.62
N MET A 88 -6.99 12.18 12.79
CA MET A 88 -6.50 10.93 13.37
C MET A 88 -6.84 10.86 14.87
N THR A 89 -7.75 9.96 15.25
CA THR A 89 -8.17 9.70 16.64
C THR A 89 -7.38 8.60 17.30
#